data_AF-A0A496A1E3-F1
#
_entry.id   AF-A0A496A1E3-F1
#
_cell.length_a   1.000
_cell.length_b   1.000
_cell.length_c   1.000
_cell.angle_alpha   90.00
_cell.angle_beta   90.00
_cell.angle_gamma   90.00
#
_symmetry.space_group_name_H-M   'P 1'
#
loop_
_entity.id
_entity.type
_entity.pdbx_description
1 polymer ?
#
loop_
_entity_poly.entity_id
_entity_poly.type
_entity_poly.pdbx_seq_one_letter_code
_entity_poly.pdbx_strand_id
1 'polypeptide(L)'
;MKLAATGLIRLYQKFISSQDGPTCAFTPSCSRFGMACIQEYGILRGMLLTADRLIRCNGSQSRHHHKDPITGKYIDPISDYAK
;
A
#
# COMPACT_ATOMS: atom_id res chain seq x y z
N MET A 1 -29.13 -0.95 6.66
CA MET A 1 -28.40 0.27 6.23
C MET A 1 -27.18 0.66 7.10
N LYS A 2 -26.99 0.13 8.32
CA LYS A 2 -25.82 0.46 9.18
C LYS A 2 -24.55 -0.36 8.91
N LEU A 3 -24.69 -1.52 8.27
CA LEU A 3 -23.59 -2.48 8.03
C LEU A 3 -22.63 -2.03 6.91
N ALA A 4 -23.13 -1.39 5.85
CA ALA A 4 -22.30 -0.91 4.75
C ALA A 4 -21.36 0.22 5.18
N ALA A 5 -21.87 1.18 5.95
CA ALA A 5 -21.08 2.30 6.47
C ALA A 5 -20.03 1.85 7.49
N THR A 6 -20.36 0.93 8.39
CA THR A 6 -19.40 0.36 9.35
C THR A 6 -18.37 -0.55 8.67
N GLY A 7 -18.75 -1.28 7.63
CA GLY A 7 -17.83 -2.06 6.80
C GLY A 7 -16.78 -1.17 6.12
N LEU A 8 -17.20 -0.05 5.52
CA LEU A 8 -16.31 0.90 4.86
C LEU A 8 -15.37 1.60 5.84
N ILE A 9 -15.87 1.97 7.03
CA ILE A 9 -15.06 2.58 8.09
C ILE A 9 -14.06 1.57 8.67
N ARG A 10 -14.43 0.30 8.85
CA ARG A 10 -13.49 -0.75 9.27
C ARG A 10 -12.46 -1.09 8.20
N LEU A 11 -12.84 -1.00 6.93
CA LEU A 11 -11.92 -1.02 5.79
C LEU A 11 -10.91 0.11 5.98
N TYR A 12 -11.39 1.36 6.07
CA TYR A 12 -10.55 2.54 6.26
C TYR A 12 -9.64 2.44 7.50
N GLN A 13 -10.17 2.03 8.66
CA GLN A 13 -9.39 1.84 9.88
C GLN A 13 -8.35 0.72 9.72
N LYS A 14 -8.68 -0.42 9.12
CA LYS A 14 -7.72 -1.52 8.93
C LYS A 14 -6.64 -1.19 7.89
N PHE A 15 -6.99 -0.43 6.85
CA PHE A 15 -6.08 -0.10 5.75
C PHE A 15 -5.26 1.17 5.99
N ILE A 16 -5.80 2.15 6.71
CA ILE A 16 -5.09 3.40 7.05
C ILE A 16 -4.47 3.31 8.44
N SER A 17 -5.23 2.95 9.49
CA SER A 17 -4.70 2.91 10.86
C SER A 17 -3.60 1.86 11.08
N SER A 18 -3.54 0.80 10.27
CA SER A 18 -2.46 -0.20 10.36
C SER A 18 -1.19 0.23 9.63
N GLN A 19 -1.28 1.22 8.71
CA GLN A 19 -0.11 1.78 8.02
C GLN A 19 0.58 2.87 8.84
N ASP A 20 -0.12 3.49 9.79
CA ASP A 20 0.42 4.47 10.73
C ASP A 20 1.21 3.80 11.90
N GLY A 21 1.62 2.53 11.73
CA GLY A 21 2.63 1.89 12.56
C GLY A 21 4.06 2.37 12.25
N PRO A 22 5.04 2.14 13.13
CA PRO A 22 6.30 2.90 13.18
C PRO A 22 7.25 2.73 11.98
N THR A 23 7.02 1.82 11.03
CA THR A 23 7.81 1.77 9.78
C THR A 23 7.14 0.87 8.74
N CYS A 24 6.73 1.44 7.60
CA CYS A 24 6.37 0.63 6.43
C CYS A 24 7.59 -0.21 5.99
N ALA A 25 7.38 -1.51 5.74
CA ALA A 25 8.43 -2.41 5.27
C ALA A 25 8.87 -2.13 3.82
N PHE A 26 8.13 -1.29 3.10
CA PHE A 26 8.38 -0.94 1.71
C PHE A 26 8.97 0.47 1.55
N THR A 27 9.77 0.63 0.50
CA THR A 27 10.28 1.91 0.01
C THR A 27 9.82 2.11 -1.44
N PRO A 28 9.10 3.20 -1.76
CA PRO A 28 8.54 4.20 -0.85
C PRO A 28 7.45 3.61 0.09
N SER A 29 7.06 4.36 1.13
CA SER A 29 5.97 3.95 2.03
C SER A 29 4.68 3.73 1.25
N CYS A 30 3.81 2.83 1.74
CA CYS A 30 2.53 2.54 1.09
C CYS A 30 1.65 3.79 0.91
N SER A 31 1.70 4.76 1.83
CA SER A 31 1.06 6.07 1.68
C SER A 31 1.62 6.91 0.53
N ARG A 32 2.95 7.01 0.41
CA ARG A 32 3.61 7.71 -0.72
C ARG A 32 3.34 7.02 -2.05
N PHE A 33 3.41 5.69 -2.07
CA PHE A 33 3.09 4.90 -3.24
C PHE A 33 1.65 5.15 -3.69
N GLY A 34 0.69 5.14 -2.76
CA GLY A 34 -0.71 5.34 -3.12
C GLY A 34 -1.00 6.74 -3.65
N MET A 35 -0.42 7.78 -3.03
CA MET A 35 -0.51 9.14 -3.57
C MET A 35 0.06 9.22 -4.98
N ALA A 36 1.23 8.65 -5.22
CA ALA A 36 1.87 8.70 -6.53
C ALA A 36 1.12 7.87 -7.57
N CYS A 37 0.56 6.72 -7.20
CA CYS A 37 -0.26 5.91 -8.11
C CYS A 37 -1.57 6.60 -8.48
N ILE A 38 -2.19 7.35 -7.56
CA ILE A 38 -3.38 8.14 -7.86
C ILE A 38 -3.03 9.30 -8.79
N GLN A 39 -1.88 9.95 -8.60
CA GLN A 39 -1.42 11.04 -9.46
C GLN A 39 -1.07 10.56 -10.88
N GLU A 40 -0.42 9.40 -11.01
CA GLU A 40 0.05 8.89 -12.31
C GLU A 40 -1.03 8.10 -13.07
N TYR A 41 -1.80 7.26 -12.37
CA TYR A 41 -2.74 6.31 -12.99
C TYR A 41 -4.22 6.64 -12.74
N GLY A 42 -4.51 7.72 -12.00
CA GLY A 42 -5.85 8.12 -11.61
C GLY A 42 -6.40 7.33 -10.42
N ILE A 43 -7.54 7.78 -9.90
CA ILE A 43 -8.12 7.31 -8.62
C ILE A 43 -8.43 5.81 -8.64
N LEU A 44 -9.03 5.29 -9.71
CA LEU A 44 -9.45 3.88 -9.77
C LEU A 44 -8.26 2.92 -9.81
N ARG A 45 -7.33 3.10 -10.75
CA ARG A 45 -6.13 2.26 -10.88
C ARG A 45 -5.20 2.47 -9.70
N GLY A 46 -5.05 3.70 -9.22
CA GLY A 46 -4.27 4.02 -8.03
C GLY A 46 -4.79 3.34 -6.76
N MET A 47 -6.11 3.31 -6.54
CA MET A 47 -6.70 2.59 -5.41
C MET A 47 -6.50 1.08 -5.51
N LEU A 48 -6.64 0.48 -6.69
CA LEU A 48 -6.40 -0.95 -6.89
C LEU A 48 -4.95 -1.35 -6.59
N LEU A 49 -3.97 -0.59 -7.11
CA LEU A 49 -2.55 -0.83 -6.86
C LEU A 49 -2.18 -0.63 -5.38
N THR A 50 -2.74 0.40 -4.74
CA THR A 50 -2.51 0.67 -3.33
C THR A 50 -3.10 -0.43 -2.45
N ALA A 51 -4.31 -0.92 -2.78
CA ALA A 51 -4.97 -2.00 -2.06
C ALA A 51 -4.18 -3.32 -2.15
N ASP A 52 -3.67 -3.67 -3.33
CA ASP A 52 -2.79 -4.83 -3.53
C ASP A 52 -1.53 -4.73 -2.64
N ARG A 53 -0.82 -3.60 -2.72
CA ARG A 53 0.38 -3.37 -1.91
C ARG A 53 0.10 -3.42 -0.41
N LEU A 54 -1.08 -2.96 0.01
CA LEU A 54 -1.49 -2.99 1.41
C LEU A 54 -1.68 -4.40 1.97
N ILE A 55 -2.29 -5.27 1.18
CA ILE A 55 -2.46 -6.69 1.54
C ILE A 55 -1.08 -7.34 1.72
N ARG A 56 -0.13 -7.06 0.80
CA ARG A 56 1.25 -7.56 0.87
C ARG A 56 2.03 -7.00 2.06
N CYS A 57 1.84 -5.71 2.37
CA CYS A 57 2.48 -5.02 3.49
C CYS A 57 2.04 -5.55 4.85
N ASN A 58 0.81 -6.04 4.99
CA ASN A 58 0.26 -6.60 6.23
C ASN A 58 0.63 -8.08 6.46
N GLY A 59 1.84 -8.48 6.05
CA GLY A 59 2.38 -9.82 6.30
C GLY A 59 2.01 -10.88 5.27
N SER A 60 1.28 -10.55 4.20
CA SER A 60 0.79 -11.59 3.29
C SER A 60 1.78 -12.08 2.25
N GLN A 61 2.84 -11.34 1.85
CA GLN A 61 4.07 -11.82 1.16
C GLN A 61 4.95 -10.64 0.73
N SER A 62 6.10 -10.43 1.40
CA SER A 62 7.16 -9.52 0.96
C SER A 62 8.39 -10.24 0.40
N ARG A 63 8.38 -11.59 0.37
CA ARG A 63 9.57 -12.42 0.05
C ARG A 63 10.09 -12.34 -1.39
N HIS A 64 9.29 -11.85 -2.34
CA HIS A 64 9.71 -11.74 -3.74
C HIS A 64 10.25 -10.36 -4.14
N HIS A 65 10.30 -9.40 -3.20
CA HIS A 65 10.80 -8.05 -3.51
C HIS A 65 12.27 -7.90 -3.18
N HIS A 66 12.98 -7.14 -4.00
CA HIS A 66 14.36 -6.79 -3.73
C HIS A 66 14.43 -6.02 -2.41
N LYS A 67 15.23 -6.51 -1.46
CA LYS A 67 15.43 -5.86 -0.17
C LYS A 67 16.68 -5.00 -0.26
N ASP A 68 16.52 -3.71 0.02
CA ASP A 68 17.63 -2.77 0.11
C ASP A 68 18.59 -3.21 1.23
N PRO A 69 19.89 -3.44 0.93
CA PRO A 69 20.87 -3.88 1.92
C PRO A 69 21.19 -2.82 2.98
N ILE A 70 20.91 -1.54 2.70
CA ILE A 70 21.21 -0.40 3.58
C ILE A 70 20.02 -0.12 4.49
N THR A 71 18.82 0.02 3.91
CA THR A 71 17.62 0.37 4.68
C THR A 71 16.87 -0.84 5.24
N GLY A 72 17.15 -2.03 4.72
CA GLY A 72 16.43 -3.26 5.07
C GLY A 72 14.97 -3.27 4.62
N LYS A 73 14.55 -2.33 3.76
CA LYS A 73 13.19 -2.22 3.24
C LYS A 73 13.07 -2.89 1.87
N TYR A 74 11.86 -3.34 1.53
CA TYR A 74 11.53 -3.88 0.23
C TYR A 74 11.35 -2.75 -0.78
N ILE A 75 12.11 -2.77 -1.87
CA ILE A 75 12.03 -1.80 -2.96
C ILE A 75 10.87 -2.20 -3.86
N ASP A 76 9.92 -1.28 -4.03
CA ASP A 76 8.71 -1.47 -4.84
C ASP A 76 8.35 -0.11 -5.48
N PRO A 77 8.98 0.26 -6.61
CA PRO A 77 8.81 1.54 -7.28
C PRO A 77 7.55 1.56 -8.15
N ILE A 78 7.00 2.76 -8.37
CA ILE A 78 5.78 2.95 -9.17
C ILE A 78 6.00 2.58 -10.66
N SER A 79 7.26 2.64 -11.11
CA SER A 79 7.69 2.25 -12.46
C SER A 79 7.34 0.80 -12.81
N ASP A 80 7.29 -0.10 -11.83
CA ASP A 80 6.98 -1.52 -12.07
C ASP A 80 5.53 -1.72 -12.55
N TYR A 81 4.69 -0.70 -12.36
CA TYR A 81 3.29 -0.68 -12.75
C TYR A 81 3.03 0.19 -14.00
N ALA A 82 4.09 0.77 -14.58
CA ALA A 82 4.04 1.57 -15.79
C ALA A 82 3.91 0.65 -17.02
N LYS A 83 2.71 0.11 -17.18
CA LYS A 83 2.22 -0.56 -18.39
C LYS A 83 1.16 0.27 -19.05
#